data_AF-A0AAP0PW61-F1
#
_entry.id   AF-A0AAP0PW61-F1
#
_cell.length_a   1.000
_cell.length_b   1.000
_cell.length_c   1.000
_cell.angle_alpha   90.00
_cell.angle_beta   90.00
_cell.angle_gamma   90.00
#
_symmetry.space_group_name_H-M   'P 1'
#
loop_
_entity.id
_entity.type
_entity.pdbx_description
1 polymer ?
#
loop_
_entity_poly.entity_id
_entity_poly.type
_entity_poly.pdbx_seq_one_letter_code
_entity_poly.pdbx_strand_id
1 'polypeptide(L)'
;MEIEREVDHDEEEVTSGSDDEDDEEEGSSSSSSSSFIPSIRIKRMEDHLILISTVVVKDVALTSDLFQLLEDEKLDIASESQYRTETRVAHTVQVIISIIDH
;
A
#
# COMPACT_ATOMS: atom_id res chain seq x y z
N MET A 1 -1.39 -23.93 -57.73
CA MET A 1 -2.58 -23.11 -58.04
C MET A 1 -2.96 -22.40 -56.75
N GLU A 2 -2.96 -21.07 -56.84
CA GLU A 2 -3.56 -20.09 -55.93
C GLU A 2 -5.00 -20.51 -55.52
N ILE A 3 -5.68 -19.99 -54.50
CA ILE A 3 -5.99 -18.58 -54.19
C ILE A 3 -6.43 -18.47 -52.70
N GLU A 4 -6.05 -17.34 -52.09
CA GLU A 4 -6.44 -16.72 -50.82
C GLU A 4 -7.96 -16.52 -50.63
N ARG A 5 -8.42 -16.34 -49.38
CA ARG A 5 -9.41 -15.30 -49.02
C ARG A 5 -9.59 -15.14 -47.50
N GLU A 6 -9.42 -13.89 -47.10
CA GLU A 6 -9.71 -13.25 -45.81
C GLU A 6 -11.22 -13.24 -45.52
N VAL A 7 -11.59 -13.21 -44.23
CA VAL A 7 -12.88 -12.68 -43.79
C VAL A 7 -12.64 -11.86 -42.52
N ASP A 8 -12.67 -10.54 -42.72
CA ASP A 8 -12.88 -9.48 -41.74
C ASP A 8 -13.94 -9.83 -40.69
N HIS A 9 -13.64 -9.51 -39.43
CA HIS A 9 -14.68 -9.31 -38.42
C HIS A 9 -14.74 -7.81 -38.16
N ASP A 10 -15.68 -7.19 -38.86
CA ASP A 10 -16.01 -5.79 -38.82
C ASP A 10 -17.10 -5.55 -37.74
N GLU A 11 -17.21 -4.29 -37.30
CA GLU A 11 -18.37 -3.67 -36.60
C GLU A 11 -18.52 -4.07 -35.10
N GLU A 12 -18.57 -3.18 -34.10
CA GLU A 12 -19.44 -2.00 -33.98
C GLU A 12 -18.82 -0.92 -33.06
N GLU A 13 -18.83 0.30 -33.60
CA GLU A 13 -18.67 1.58 -32.91
C GLU A 13 -19.94 1.89 -32.09
N VAL A 14 -19.81 2.15 -30.78
CA VAL A 14 -20.88 2.80 -30.01
C VAL A 14 -20.39 4.13 -29.48
N THR A 15 -21.05 5.19 -29.96
CA THR A 15 -20.82 6.59 -29.59
C THR A 15 -21.76 7.01 -28.45
N SER A 16 -21.33 8.07 -27.76
CA SER A 16 -22.14 9.11 -27.10
C SER A 16 -22.90 8.77 -25.81
N GLY A 17 -22.27 9.14 -24.68
CA GLY A 17 -22.95 9.66 -23.50
C GLY A 17 -22.31 10.99 -23.11
N SER A 18 -23.05 12.09 -23.27
CA SER A 18 -22.68 13.43 -22.80
C SER A 18 -23.28 13.59 -21.41
N ASP A 19 -22.44 13.66 -20.39
CA ASP A 19 -22.86 14.07 -19.04
C ASP A 19 -22.28 15.46 -18.76
N ASP A 20 -23.14 16.46 -18.99
CA ASP A 20 -23.07 17.79 -18.40
C ASP A 20 -23.19 17.64 -16.88
N GLU A 21 -22.10 17.85 -16.15
CA GLU A 21 -22.15 18.17 -14.71
C GLU A 21 -21.40 19.48 -14.49
N ASP A 22 -22.13 20.57 -14.75
CA ASP A 22 -21.86 21.90 -14.20
C ASP A 22 -22.56 21.95 -12.84
N ASP A 23 -21.80 21.73 -11.75
CA ASP A 23 -22.26 21.95 -10.38
C ASP A 23 -21.26 22.84 -9.64
N GLU A 24 -21.42 24.14 -9.87
CA GLU A 24 -20.88 25.23 -9.05
C GLU A 24 -21.60 25.25 -7.68
N GLU A 25 -21.09 24.49 -6.71
CA GLU A 25 -21.42 24.67 -5.29
C GLU A 25 -20.15 25.06 -4.51
N GLU A 26 -19.92 26.38 -4.48
CA GLU A 26 -19.20 27.13 -3.45
C GLU A 26 -19.80 26.80 -2.06
N GLY A 27 -19.26 25.76 -1.41
CA GLY A 27 -19.74 25.30 -0.11
C GLY A 27 -18.60 24.86 0.81
N SER A 28 -17.96 25.83 1.48
CA SER A 28 -17.13 25.67 2.69
C SER A 28 -16.79 24.24 3.11
N SER A 29 -15.78 23.63 2.48
CA SER A 29 -15.20 22.40 3.00
C SER A 29 -14.25 22.77 4.13
N SER A 30 -14.80 22.77 5.36
CA SER A 30 -14.00 22.54 6.56
C SER A 30 -13.13 21.33 6.27
N SER A 31 -11.84 21.54 6.05
CA SER A 31 -10.86 20.49 5.81
C SER A 31 -10.77 19.65 7.09
N SER A 32 -11.65 18.67 7.20
CA SER A 32 -11.45 17.55 8.11
C SER A 32 -10.14 16.92 7.66
N SER A 33 -9.05 17.29 8.32
CA SER A 33 -7.76 16.67 8.11
C SER A 33 -7.94 15.21 8.50
N SER A 34 -8.22 14.36 7.51
CA SER A 34 -8.30 12.93 7.74
C SER A 34 -6.98 12.51 8.35
N SER A 35 -7.03 11.87 9.52
CA SER A 35 -5.82 11.35 10.15
C SER A 35 -5.16 10.40 9.15
N PHE A 36 -3.90 10.67 8.82
CA PHE A 36 -3.16 9.79 7.93
C PHE A 36 -3.03 8.41 8.56
N ILE A 37 -3.53 7.38 7.87
CA ILE A 37 -3.42 6.00 8.32
C ILE A 37 -2.19 5.39 7.65
N PRO A 38 -1.17 4.96 8.42
CA PRO A 38 -0.01 4.29 7.85
C PRO A 38 -0.44 3.00 7.15
N SER A 39 0.17 2.72 5.99
CA SER A 39 -0.03 1.43 5.34
C SER A 39 0.89 0.40 6.00
N ILE A 40 0.32 -0.55 6.73
CA ILE A 40 1.05 -1.62 7.42
C ILE A 40 0.76 -2.95 6.72
N ARG A 41 1.80 -3.67 6.32
CA ARG A 41 1.73 -5.00 5.72
C ARG A 41 2.57 -5.97 6.53
N ILE A 42 1.90 -7.00 7.05
CA ILE A 42 2.54 -8.08 7.81
C ILE A 42 2.49 -9.34 6.94
N LYS A 43 3.63 -10.00 6.78
CA LYS A 43 3.75 -11.24 6.00
C LYS A 43 4.57 -12.26 6.76
N ARG A 44 4.02 -13.45 7.00
CA ARG A 44 4.80 -14.61 7.44
C ARG A 44 5.62 -15.14 6.27
N MET A 45 6.92 -15.28 6.45
CA MET A 45 7.82 -15.83 5.43
C MET A 45 8.12 -17.31 5.71
N GLU A 46 8.49 -17.61 6.95
CA GLU A 46 8.79 -18.95 7.44
C GLU A 46 8.11 -19.16 8.79
N ASP A 47 8.23 -20.36 9.36
CA ASP A 47 7.51 -20.68 10.59
C ASP A 47 7.87 -19.78 11.76
N HIS A 48 9.12 -19.32 11.79
CA HIS A 48 9.74 -18.50 12.81
C HIS A 48 10.06 -17.08 12.31
N LEU A 49 9.51 -16.64 11.18
CA LEU A 49 9.92 -15.37 10.56
C LEU A 49 8.72 -14.54 10.07
N ILE A 50 8.64 -13.31 10.55
CA ILE A 50 7.65 -12.31 10.12
C ILE A 50 8.35 -11.10 9.51
N LEU A 51 7.81 -10.65 8.38
CA LEU A 51 8.17 -9.38 7.75
C LEU A 51 7.08 -8.35 8.04
N ILE A 52 7.46 -7.22 8.63
CA ILE A 52 6.61 -6.08 8.91
C ILE A 52 7.08 -4.93 8.02
N SER A 53 6.23 -4.45 7.12
CA SER A 53 6.51 -3.31 6.25
C SER A 53 5.50 -2.21 6.50
N THR A 54 5.99 -1.00 6.77
CA THR A 54 5.18 0.19 7.04
C THR A 54 5.54 1.27 6.04
N VAL A 55 4.54 1.98 5.51
CA VAL A 55 4.75 3.13 4.61
C VAL A 55 3.94 4.31 5.12
N VAL A 56 4.62 5.42 5.34
CA VAL A 56 4.05 6.68 5.83
C VAL A 56 4.42 7.86 4.94
N VAL A 57 3.61 8.91 4.99
CA VAL A 57 3.97 10.22 4.43
C VAL A 57 4.97 10.88 5.38
N LYS A 58 5.98 11.58 4.83
CA LYS A 58 7.10 12.16 5.60
C LYS A 58 6.67 13.09 6.73
N ASP A 59 5.49 13.69 6.62
CA ASP A 59 4.93 14.63 7.59
C ASP A 59 4.24 13.93 8.77
N VAL A 60 4.28 12.60 8.80
CA VAL A 60 3.77 11.77 9.88
C VAL A 60 4.94 11.13 10.60
N ALA A 61 5.13 11.50 11.87
CA ALA A 61 6.07 10.82 12.73
C ALA A 61 5.58 9.39 12.98
N LEU A 62 6.37 8.39 12.60
CA LEU A 62 6.20 7.03 13.09
C LEU A 62 6.38 7.10 14.61
N THR A 63 5.30 6.90 15.38
CA THR A 63 5.45 6.78 16.83
C THR A 63 6.26 5.51 17.11
N SER A 64 7.19 5.64 18.05
CA SER A 64 8.17 4.62 18.47
C SER A 64 7.55 3.32 19.01
N ASP A 65 6.23 3.21 19.00
CA ASP A 65 5.44 2.17 19.67
C ASP A 65 5.66 0.79 19.04
N LEU A 66 5.94 0.72 17.74
CA LEU A 66 6.24 -0.55 17.07
C LEU A 66 7.50 -1.20 17.65
N PHE A 67 8.59 -0.43 17.77
CA PHE A 67 9.84 -0.97 18.30
C PHE A 67 9.75 -1.32 19.78
N GLN A 68 9.03 -0.50 20.56
CA GLN A 68 8.74 -0.81 21.95
C GLN A 68 7.97 -2.13 22.08
N LEU A 69 6.94 -2.33 21.26
CA LEU A 69 6.16 -3.57 21.24
C LEU A 69 7.03 -4.77 20.87
N LEU A 70 7.94 -4.63 19.89
CA LEU A 70 8.85 -5.71 19.51
C LEU A 70 9.81 -6.08 20.66
N GLU A 71 10.29 -5.09 21.41
CA GLU A 71 11.13 -5.30 22.59
C GLU A 71 10.36 -5.96 23.74
N ASP A 72 9.13 -5.49 24.02
CA ASP A 72 8.25 -6.03 25.07
C ASP A 72 7.92 -7.50 24.81
N GLU A 73 7.67 -7.86 23.55
CA GLU A 73 7.41 -9.23 23.09
C GLU A 73 8.68 -10.08 22.91
N LYS A 74 9.87 -9.51 23.16
CA LYS A 74 11.18 -10.17 23.02
C LYS A 74 11.39 -10.77 21.63
N LEU A 75 10.92 -10.06 20.60
CA LEU A 75 11.09 -10.46 19.21
C LEU A 75 12.46 -10.01 18.71
N ASP A 76 13.26 -10.94 18.22
CA ASP A 76 14.59 -10.64 17.71
C ASP A 76 14.49 -9.99 16.32
N ILE A 77 15.08 -8.82 16.14
CA ILE A 77 15.13 -8.15 14.84
C ILE A 77 16.25 -8.76 14.00
N ALA A 78 15.89 -9.49 12.94
CA ALA A 78 16.85 -10.06 11.98
C ALA A 78 17.41 -9.03 11.02
N SER A 79 16.55 -8.13 10.54
CA SER A 79 16.96 -7.07 9.62
C SER A 79 16.03 -5.87 9.71
N GLU A 80 16.59 -4.70 9.41
CA GLU A 80 15.87 -3.44 9.33
C GLU A 80 16.32 -2.70 8.07
N SER A 81 15.36 -2.15 7.34
CA SER A 81 15.61 -1.32 6.17
C SER A 81 14.67 -0.13 6.15
N GLN A 82 15.22 1.04 5.86
CA GLN A 82 14.47 2.27 5.70
C GLN A 82 14.73 2.86 4.32
N TYR A 83 13.66 3.22 3.62
CA TYR A 83 13.70 3.92 2.35
C TYR A 83 12.93 5.24 2.46
N ARG A 84 13.52 6.34 2.00
CA ARG A 84 12.96 7.69 2.13
C ARG A 84 12.97 8.39 0.79
N THR A 85 11.80 8.83 0.32
CA THR A 85 11.64 9.69 -0.86
C THR A 85 11.37 11.13 -0.42
N GLU A 86 11.10 12.04 -1.34
CA GLU A 86 10.67 13.40 -1.01
C GLU A 86 9.42 13.41 -0.12
N THR A 87 8.45 12.54 -0.39
CA THR A 87 7.11 12.58 0.22
C THR A 87 6.79 11.38 1.12
N ARG A 88 7.58 10.29 1.08
CA ARG A 88 7.28 9.04 1.79
C ARG A 88 8.47 8.49 2.55
N VAL A 89 8.17 7.77 3.62
CA VAL A 89 9.10 6.91 4.36
C VAL A 89 8.51 5.50 4.36
N ALA A 90 9.27 4.54 3.87
CA ALA A 90 8.98 3.13 3.99
C ALA A 90 9.97 2.51 4.98
N HIS A 91 9.47 1.74 5.92
CA HIS A 91 10.26 1.08 6.94
C HIS A 91 9.89 -0.40 6.99
N THR A 92 10.88 -1.25 6.86
CA THR A 92 10.68 -2.70 6.79
C THR A 92 11.55 -3.36 7.85
N VAL A 93 10.91 -4.09 8.74
CA VAL A 93 11.53 -4.84 9.83
C VAL A 93 11.24 -6.32 9.61
N GLN A 94 12.27 -7.14 9.72
CA GLN A 94 12.16 -8.59 9.74
C GLN A 94 12.42 -9.06 11.17
N VAL A 95 11.47 -9.79 11.73
CA VAL A 95 11.53 -10.27 13.12
C VAL A 95 11.48 -11.79 13.16
N ILE A 96 12.28 -12.37 14.05
CA ILE A 96 12.35 -13.79 14.34
C ILE A 96 11.42 -14.08 15.52
N ILE A 97 10.51 -15.02 15.33
CA ILE A 97 9.68 -15.58 16.39
C ILE A 97 10.36 -16.84 16.89
N SER A 98 10.87 -16.79 18.12
CA SER A 98 11.25 -17.99 18.84
C SER A 98 9.98 -18.69 19.33
N ILE A 99 9.57 -19.76 18.65
CA ILE A 99 8.48 -20.61 19.13
C ILE A 99 9.02 -21.35 20.36
N ILE A 100 8.65 -20.89 21.56
CA ILE A 100 8.86 -21.66 22.78
C ILE A 100 7.67 -22.62 22.85
N ASP A 101 7.85 -23.84 22.34
CA ASP A 101 6.93 -24.94 22.61
C ASP A 101 6.90 -25.17 24.13
N HIS A 102 5.72 -25.00 24.72
CA HIS A 102 5.51 -24.98 26.16
C HIS A 102 4.99 -26.31 26.71
#